data_AF-A0A1C5FJN2-F1
#
_entry.id   AF-A0A1C5FJN2-F1
#
_cell.length_a   1.000
_cell.length_b   1.000
_cell.length_c   1.000
_cell.angle_alpha   90.00
_cell.angle_beta   90.00
_cell.angle_gamma   90.00
#
_symmetry.space_group_name_H-M   'P 1'
#
loop_
_entity.id
_entity.type
_entity.pdbx_description
1 polymer ?
#
loop_
_entity_poly.entity_id
_entity_poly.type
_entity_poly.pdbx_seq_one_letter_code
_entity_poly.pdbx_strand_id
1 'polypeptide(L)'
;MSAPIRRRRITLILAAAALALPLTAGCGALDKAMDCVAAADAITTSVSNLEQAVSNIGDNPLKADEALDDIDAELDSLKDKTDNADLSKAVGDLGKGVDSVRTAIENGDETPDLTPISDAAAEIGNICTP
;
A
#
# COMPACT_ATOMS: atom_id res chain seq x y z
N MET A 1 2.49 -40.54 15.57
CA MET A 1 3.78 -39.82 15.47
C MET A 1 3.46 -38.42 14.96
N SER A 2 3.32 -37.46 15.87
CA SER A 2 2.89 -36.10 15.55
C SER A 2 4.11 -35.19 15.45
N ALA A 3 4.29 -34.52 14.31
CA ALA A 3 5.38 -33.58 14.10
C ALA A 3 5.04 -32.20 14.70
N PRO A 4 5.94 -31.55 15.44
CA PRO A 4 5.70 -30.20 15.94
C PRO A 4 5.93 -29.16 14.83
N ILE A 5 4.88 -28.40 14.51
CA ILE A 5 4.94 -27.24 13.62
C ILE A 5 5.71 -26.12 14.32
N ARG A 6 6.92 -25.86 13.83
CA ARG A 6 7.83 -24.84 14.36
C ARG A 6 7.39 -23.46 13.85
N ARG A 7 6.56 -22.74 14.63
CA ARG A 7 6.22 -21.33 14.35
C ARG A 7 7.48 -20.47 14.47
N ARG A 8 8.08 -20.09 13.35
CA ARG A 8 9.12 -19.05 13.29
C ARG A 8 8.45 -17.72 13.58
N ARG A 9 8.74 -17.13 14.73
CA ARG A 9 8.44 -15.71 14.99
C ARG A 9 9.48 -14.89 14.22
N ILE A 10 9.03 -14.24 13.15
CA ILE A 10 9.84 -13.26 12.43
C ILE A 10 9.71 -11.96 13.23
N THR A 11 10.77 -11.59 13.94
CA THR A 11 10.87 -10.30 14.62
C THR A 11 11.29 -9.28 13.58
N LEU A 12 10.34 -8.46 13.11
CA LEU A 12 10.64 -7.30 12.26
C LEU A 12 11.27 -6.23 13.15
N ILE A 13 12.56 -5.95 12.93
CA ILE A 13 13.27 -4.84 13.56
C ILE A 13 13.02 -3.63 12.68
N LEU A 14 12.12 -2.74 13.09
CA LEU A 14 12.00 -1.41 12.48
C LEU A 14 13.18 -0.56 12.95
N ALA A 15 14.15 -0.34 12.06
CA ALA A 15 15.23 0.60 12.28
C ALA A 15 14.68 2.02 12.08
N ALA A 16 14.52 2.78 13.16
CA ALA A 16 14.18 4.20 13.09
C ALA A 16 15.41 5.00 12.61
N ALA A 17 15.41 5.43 11.35
CA ALA A 17 16.40 6.36 10.84
C ALA A 17 16.12 7.77 11.39
N ALA A 18 17.04 8.33 12.17
CA ALA A 18 16.98 9.73 12.61
C ALA A 18 17.58 10.61 11.51
N LEU A 19 16.72 11.24 10.69
CA LEU A 19 17.14 12.14 9.62
C LEU A 19 17.44 13.55 10.13
N ALA A 20 18.69 13.98 9.99
CA ALA A 20 19.11 15.36 10.17
C ALA A 20 18.79 16.15 8.90
N LEU A 21 17.57 16.67 8.79
CA LEU A 21 17.15 17.49 7.65
C LEU A 21 17.75 18.92 7.75
N PRO A 22 18.35 19.45 6.68
CA PRO A 22 18.76 20.85 6.65
C PRO A 22 17.50 21.73 6.66
N LEU A 23 17.33 22.53 7.72
CA LEU A 23 16.18 23.39 8.02
C LEU A 23 15.94 24.55 7.02
N THR A 24 16.40 24.42 5.77
CA THR A 24 16.30 25.46 4.75
C THR A 24 15.06 25.34 3.86
N ALA A 25 14.31 24.23 3.96
CA ALA A 25 13.00 24.12 3.33
C ALA A 25 11.95 24.73 4.26
N GLY A 26 11.24 25.76 3.79
CA GLY A 26 10.12 26.35 4.54
C GLY A 26 9.04 25.32 4.85
N CYS A 27 8.20 25.58 5.85
CA CYS A 27 7.20 24.64 6.36
C CYS A 27 6.35 23.97 5.27
N GLY A 28 6.09 24.61 4.13
CA GLY A 28 5.32 24.00 3.04
C GLY A 28 5.90 22.70 2.46
N ALA A 29 7.22 22.51 2.46
CA ALA A 29 7.83 21.25 2.03
C ALA A 29 7.70 20.15 3.11
N LEU A 30 7.73 20.55 4.38
CA LEU A 30 7.48 19.67 5.52
C LEU A 30 6.00 19.25 5.58
N ASP A 31 5.06 20.18 5.37
CA ASP A 31 3.63 19.88 5.29
C ASP A 31 3.34 18.88 4.17
N LYS A 32 3.95 19.07 2.99
CA LYS A 32 3.81 18.13 1.87
C LYS A 32 4.46 16.77 2.14
N ALA A 33 5.60 16.73 2.81
CA ALA A 33 6.21 15.46 3.22
C ALA A 33 5.33 14.73 4.24
N MET A 34 4.75 15.43 5.21
CA MET A 34 3.81 14.85 6.18
C MET A 34 2.52 14.36 5.53
N ASP A 35 1.96 15.11 4.58
CA ASP A 35 0.80 14.70 3.78
C ASP A 35 1.11 13.44 2.94
N CYS A 36 2.32 13.35 2.39
CA CYS A 36 2.80 12.16 1.66
C CYS A 36 2.87 10.94 2.58
N VAL A 37 3.51 11.08 3.75
CA VAL A 37 3.62 10.00 4.75
C VAL A 37 2.24 9.53 5.22
N ALA A 38 1.34 10.47 5.55
CA ALA A 38 0.00 10.12 6.03
C ALA A 38 -0.81 9.34 4.98
N ALA A 39 -0.70 9.73 3.71
CA ALA A 39 -1.40 9.05 2.64
C ALA A 39 -0.72 7.72 2.23
N ALA A 40 0.62 7.62 2.32
CA ALA A 40 1.33 6.35 2.17
C ALA A 40 0.94 5.32 3.27
N ASP A 41 0.71 5.80 4.49
CA ASP A 41 0.23 4.98 5.62
C ASP A 41 -1.23 4.53 5.41
N ALA A 42 -2.09 5.43 4.91
CA ALA A 42 -3.46 5.10 4.52
C ALA A 42 -3.49 4.01 3.44
N ILE A 43 -2.66 4.13 2.40
CA ILE A 43 -2.52 3.12 1.34
C ILE A 43 -2.08 1.77 1.94
N THR A 44 -1.07 1.76 2.80
CA THR A 44 -0.60 0.52 3.47
C THR A 44 -1.72 -0.16 4.27
N THR A 45 -2.55 0.64 4.92
CA THR A 45 -3.74 0.15 5.64
C THR A 45 -4.77 -0.43 4.69
N SER A 46 -5.09 0.26 3.59
CA SER A 46 -6.04 -0.24 2.59
C SER A 46 -5.56 -1.52 1.90
N VAL A 47 -4.25 -1.64 1.62
CA VAL A 47 -3.65 -2.89 1.11
C VAL A 47 -3.78 -4.03 2.13
N SER A 48 -3.55 -3.76 3.42
CA SER A 48 -3.74 -4.77 4.47
C SER A 48 -5.21 -5.22 4.59
N ASN A 49 -6.16 -4.30 4.40
CA ASN A 49 -7.59 -4.61 4.36
C ASN A 49 -7.94 -5.48 3.14
N LEU A 50 -7.35 -5.18 1.98
CA LEU A 50 -7.48 -5.99 0.77
C LEU A 50 -6.95 -7.41 0.99
N GLU A 51 -5.74 -7.58 1.57
CA GLU A 51 -5.18 -8.89 1.88
C GLU A 51 -6.11 -9.71 2.79
N GLN A 52 -6.73 -9.05 3.77
CA GLN A 52 -7.70 -9.68 4.66
C GLN A 52 -9.01 -10.01 3.94
N ALA A 53 -9.49 -9.16 3.04
CA ALA A 53 -10.69 -9.41 2.24
C ALA A 53 -10.47 -10.58 1.26
N VAL A 54 -9.33 -10.60 0.58
CA VAL A 54 -8.92 -11.68 -0.34
C VAL A 54 -8.78 -13.01 0.42
N SER A 55 -8.24 -13.00 1.64
CA SER A 55 -8.16 -14.20 2.49
C SER A 55 -9.54 -14.80 2.84
N ASN A 56 -10.62 -14.01 2.71
CA ASN A 56 -12.00 -14.43 2.96
C ASN A 56 -12.87 -14.32 1.68
N ILE A 57 -12.26 -14.30 0.49
CA ILE A 57 -12.98 -13.97 -0.75
C ILE A 57 -14.02 -15.02 -1.13
N GLY A 58 -13.78 -16.28 -0.80
CA GLY A 58 -14.75 -17.37 -1.00
C GLY A 58 -16.04 -17.21 -0.20
N ASP A 59 -16.02 -16.44 0.90
CA ASP A 59 -17.21 -16.13 1.70
C ASP A 59 -17.94 -14.87 1.21
N ASN A 60 -17.19 -13.85 0.76
CA ASN A 60 -17.78 -12.61 0.27
C ASN A 60 -16.84 -11.85 -0.70
N PRO A 61 -16.97 -12.05 -2.02
CA PRO A 61 -16.12 -11.39 -3.01
C PRO A 61 -16.35 -9.87 -3.11
N LEU A 62 -17.51 -9.36 -2.68
CA LEU A 62 -17.79 -7.91 -2.68
C LEU A 62 -16.85 -7.14 -1.76
N LYS A 63 -16.38 -7.76 -0.66
CA LYS A 63 -15.46 -7.09 0.27
C LYS A 63 -14.09 -6.82 -0.33
N ALA A 64 -13.65 -7.67 -1.26
CA ALA A 64 -12.38 -7.44 -1.94
C ALA A 64 -12.53 -6.27 -2.92
N ASP A 65 -13.67 -6.17 -3.61
CA ASP A 65 -13.95 -5.05 -4.51
C ASP A 65 -14.09 -3.71 -3.76
N GLU A 66 -14.78 -3.69 -2.61
CA GLU A 66 -14.86 -2.51 -1.73
C GLU A 66 -13.47 -2.06 -1.25
N ALA A 67 -12.60 -3.01 -0.88
CA ALA A 67 -11.23 -2.69 -0.47
C ALA A 67 -10.37 -2.15 -1.64
N LEU A 68 -10.61 -2.60 -2.87
CA LEU A 68 -9.96 -2.07 -4.08
C LEU A 68 -10.44 -0.65 -4.37
N ASP A 69 -11.74 -0.37 -4.25
CA ASP A 69 -12.31 0.97 -4.38
C ASP A 69 -11.73 1.95 -3.36
N ASP A 70 -11.55 1.52 -2.11
CA ASP A 70 -10.91 2.32 -1.07
C ASP A 70 -9.45 2.66 -1.43
N ILE A 71 -8.70 1.71 -2.02
CA ILE A 71 -7.33 1.96 -2.50
C ILE A 71 -7.34 3.00 -3.63
N ASP A 72 -8.22 2.86 -4.62
CA ASP A 72 -8.32 3.80 -5.75
C ASP A 72 -8.65 5.23 -5.27
N ALA A 73 -9.57 5.37 -4.32
CA ALA A 73 -9.93 6.67 -3.75
C ALA A 73 -8.75 7.33 -3.02
N GLU A 74 -7.95 6.57 -2.27
CA GLU A 74 -6.76 7.09 -1.61
C GLU A 74 -5.64 7.45 -2.60
N LEU A 75 -5.51 6.69 -3.70
CA LEU A 75 -4.55 6.98 -4.77
C LEU A 75 -4.85 8.30 -5.48
N ASP A 76 -6.12 8.54 -5.80
CA ASP A 76 -6.56 9.80 -6.42
C ASP A 76 -6.29 10.99 -5.49
N SER A 77 -6.56 10.83 -4.19
CA SER A 77 -6.25 11.82 -3.15
C SER A 77 -4.75 12.11 -3.02
N LEU A 78 -3.89 11.10 -3.20
CA LEU A 78 -2.43 11.24 -3.11
C LEU A 78 -1.88 12.02 -4.30
N LYS A 79 -2.39 11.73 -5.51
CA LYS A 79 -1.94 12.37 -6.76
C LYS A 79 -2.14 13.89 -6.72
N ASP A 80 -3.21 14.36 -6.11
CA ASP A 80 -3.50 15.79 -5.99
C ASP A 80 -2.64 16.51 -4.93
N LYS A 81 -1.94 15.76 -4.07
CA LYS A 81 -1.16 16.34 -2.97
C LYS A 81 0.30 16.56 -3.31
N THR A 82 0.81 16.04 -4.43
CA THR A 82 2.26 15.99 -4.72
C THR A 82 2.59 16.18 -6.20
N ASP A 83 3.69 16.90 -6.48
CA ASP A 83 4.21 17.10 -7.84
C ASP A 83 5.38 16.14 -8.16
N ASN A 84 5.59 15.10 -7.37
CA ASN A 84 6.70 14.16 -7.54
C ASN A 84 6.40 13.15 -8.66
N ALA A 85 7.25 13.14 -9.70
CA ALA A 85 7.11 12.24 -10.84
C ALA A 85 7.30 10.76 -10.48
N ASP A 86 8.20 10.45 -9.55
CA ASP A 86 8.43 9.08 -9.09
C ASP A 86 7.21 8.59 -8.28
N LEU A 87 6.64 9.47 -7.46
CA LEU A 87 5.41 9.17 -6.74
C LEU A 87 4.22 8.96 -7.68
N SER A 88 4.08 9.81 -8.69
CA SER A 88 3.05 9.66 -9.73
C SER A 88 3.18 8.32 -10.47
N LYS A 89 4.42 7.86 -10.71
CA LYS A 89 4.68 6.56 -11.32
C LYS A 89 4.31 5.41 -10.37
N ALA A 90 4.72 5.48 -9.10
CA ALA A 90 4.39 4.47 -8.10
C ALA A 90 2.88 4.34 -7.86
N VAL A 91 2.16 5.47 -7.80
CA VAL A 91 0.69 5.52 -7.77
C VAL A 91 0.08 4.84 -9.00
N GLY A 92 0.60 5.15 -10.20
CA GLY A 92 0.13 4.54 -11.43
C GLY A 92 0.40 3.03 -11.51
N ASP A 93 1.50 2.55 -10.92
CA ASP A 93 1.80 1.12 -10.83
C ASP A 93 0.92 0.43 -9.78
N LEU A 94 0.58 1.10 -8.66
CA LEU A 94 -0.39 0.61 -7.69
C LEU A 94 -1.79 0.43 -8.32
N GLY A 95 -2.27 1.44 -9.06
CA GLY A 95 -3.57 1.38 -9.74
C GLY A 95 -3.65 0.23 -10.76
N LYS A 96 -2.58 -0.02 -11.53
CA LYS A 96 -2.54 -1.20 -12.43
C LYS A 96 -2.58 -2.53 -11.66
N GLY A 97 -1.97 -2.57 -10.48
CA GLY A 97 -2.06 -3.72 -9.58
C GLY A 97 -3.50 -3.96 -9.13
N VAL A 98 -4.18 -2.89 -8.69
CA VAL A 98 -5.60 -2.90 -8.30
C VAL A 98 -6.48 -3.42 -9.44
N ASP A 99 -6.33 -2.87 -10.66
CA ASP A 99 -7.07 -3.30 -11.85
C ASP A 99 -6.84 -4.78 -12.18
N SER A 100 -5.60 -5.25 -12.03
CA SER A 100 -5.24 -6.65 -12.28
C SER A 100 -5.92 -7.60 -11.28
N VAL A 101 -5.95 -7.22 -10.00
CA VAL A 101 -6.63 -7.99 -8.95
C VAL A 101 -8.14 -7.98 -9.17
N ARG A 102 -8.74 -6.83 -9.46
CA ARG A 102 -10.17 -6.73 -9.82
C ARG A 102 -10.52 -7.67 -10.97
N THR A 103 -9.74 -7.62 -12.04
CA THR A 103 -9.91 -8.49 -13.21
C THR A 103 -9.78 -9.97 -12.84
N ALA A 104 -8.84 -10.35 -11.98
CA ALA A 104 -8.68 -11.73 -11.53
C ALA A 104 -9.91 -12.22 -10.74
N ILE A 105 -10.41 -11.41 -9.82
CA ILE A 105 -11.61 -11.70 -9.02
C ILE A 105 -12.84 -11.84 -9.92
N GLU A 106 -13.04 -10.92 -10.87
CA GLU A 106 -14.14 -10.98 -11.85
C GLU A 106 -14.10 -12.25 -12.72
N ASN A 107 -12.90 -12.77 -12.99
CA ASN A 107 -12.71 -14.03 -13.71
C ASN A 107 -12.84 -15.28 -12.82
N GLY A 108 -13.13 -15.11 -11.53
CA GLY A 108 -13.33 -16.19 -10.57
C GLY A 108 -12.06 -16.70 -9.90
N ASP A 109 -10.98 -15.93 -9.90
CA ASP A 109 -9.79 -16.25 -9.11
C ASP A 109 -10.04 -15.94 -7.62
N GLU A 110 -9.96 -16.97 -6.78
CA GLU A 110 -10.10 -16.85 -5.32
C GLU A 110 -8.76 -16.55 -4.63
N THR A 111 -7.66 -16.53 -5.38
CA THR A 111 -6.29 -16.30 -4.88
C THR A 111 -5.52 -15.33 -5.80
N PRO A 112 -6.05 -14.14 -6.10
CA PRO A 112 -5.38 -13.19 -6.96
C PRO A 112 -4.00 -12.79 -6.39
N ASP A 113 -3.05 -12.54 -7.29
CA ASP A 113 -1.70 -12.09 -6.90
C ASP A 113 -1.72 -10.64 -6.43
N LEU A 114 -1.42 -10.43 -5.14
CA LEU A 114 -1.36 -9.11 -4.51
C LEU A 114 0.05 -8.50 -4.50
N THR A 115 1.05 -9.24 -4.99
CA THR A 115 2.45 -8.79 -5.00
C THR A 115 2.63 -7.44 -5.70
N PRO A 116 2.02 -7.19 -6.88
CA PRO A 116 2.13 -5.88 -7.55
C PRO A 116 1.60 -4.71 -6.72
N ILE A 117 0.56 -4.95 -5.92
CA ILE A 117 -0.03 -3.93 -5.04
C ILE A 117 0.90 -3.66 -3.85
N SER A 118 1.38 -4.72 -3.19
CA SER A 118 2.28 -4.60 -2.03
C SER A 118 3.61 -3.92 -2.41
N ASP A 119 4.20 -4.29 -3.55
CA ASP A 119 5.45 -3.70 -4.03
C ASP A 119 5.31 -2.21 -4.35
N ALA A 120 4.20 -1.82 -5.01
CA ALA A 120 3.96 -0.41 -5.32
C ALA A 120 3.66 0.42 -4.05
N ALA A 121 2.93 -0.13 -3.08
CA ALA A 121 2.69 0.53 -1.80
C ALA A 121 4.00 0.75 -1.01
N ALA A 122 4.89 -0.24 -1.02
CA ALA A 122 6.22 -0.11 -0.41
C ALA A 122 7.06 0.98 -1.11
N GLU A 123 7.01 1.05 -2.44
CA GLU A 123 7.71 2.09 -3.21
C GLU A 123 7.16 3.49 -2.89
N ILE A 124 5.83 3.65 -2.77
CA ILE A 124 5.20 4.91 -2.33
C ILE A 124 5.72 5.31 -0.95
N GLY A 125 5.77 4.38 0.01
CA GLY A 125 6.31 4.63 1.34
C GLY A 125 7.78 5.07 1.32
N ASN A 126 8.61 4.45 0.46
CA ASN A 126 10.02 4.83 0.29
C ASN A 126 10.16 6.24 -0.29
N ILE A 127 9.33 6.60 -1.26
CA ILE A 127 9.35 7.94 -1.89
C ILE A 127 8.85 9.01 -0.92
N CYS A 128 7.85 8.69 -0.09
CA CYS A 128 7.28 9.62 0.88
C CYS A 128 8.11 9.77 2.16
N THR A 129 9.15 8.95 2.37
CA THR A 129 10.03 9.08 3.53
C THR A 129 11.07 10.18 3.28
N PRO A 130 11.15 11.21 4.15
CA PRO A 130 12.10 12.31 4.01
C PRO A 130 13.56 11.91 4.26
#